data_AF-A0AA88RT52-F1
#
_entry.id   AF-A0AA88RT52-F1
#
_cell.length_a   1.000
_cell.length_b   1.000
_cell.length_c   1.000
_cell.angle_alpha   90.00
_cell.angle_beta   90.00
_cell.angle_gamma   90.00
#
_symmetry.space_group_name_H-M   'P 1'
#
loop_
_entity.id
_entity.type
_entity.pdbx_description
1 polymer ?
#
loop_
_entity_poly.entity_id
_entity_poly.type
_entity_poly.pdbx_seq_one_letter_code
_entity_poly.pdbx_strand_id
1 'polypeptide(L)'
;MPYLVRENLYIGNISAAAEILQKGSDEITHILSVLSSVSISFFTDWCSSLSIPTKEIRKVYVGGSGSGEDQGDGSKSSLPVEKLLYSLEYAGKDLKLVRMAVPLRDMESENLLDYLDVCLDFIDKSRKEGSVLVHCFAGVSRR
;
A
#
# COMPACT_ATOMS: atom_id res chain seq x y z
N MET A 1 -16.52 -8.08 -3.21
CA MET A 1 -16.58 -6.67 -3.64
C MET A 1 -16.05 -5.79 -2.53
N PRO A 2 -15.27 -4.75 -2.85
CA PRO A 2 -14.81 -3.78 -1.87
C PRO A 2 -15.98 -2.94 -1.35
N TYR A 3 -15.88 -2.47 -0.11
CA TYR A 3 -16.90 -1.66 0.58
C TYR A 3 -16.54 -0.18 0.51
N LEU A 4 -17.44 0.65 0.00
CA LEU A 4 -17.27 2.10 -0.04
C LEU A 4 -17.45 2.67 1.38
N VAL A 5 -16.38 3.26 1.92
CA VAL A 5 -16.39 3.85 3.28
C VAL A 5 -16.66 5.35 3.22
N ARG A 6 -16.06 6.02 2.24
CA ARG A 6 -16.22 7.45 1.96
C ARG A 6 -16.05 7.68 0.47
N GLU A 7 -16.39 8.88 0.00
CA GLU A 7 -16.14 9.29 -1.38
C GLU A 7 -14.69 8.96 -1.81
N ASN A 8 -14.60 8.20 -2.90
CA ASN A 8 -13.36 7.71 -3.52
C ASN A 8 -12.49 6.81 -2.62
N LEU A 9 -13.02 6.30 -1.51
CA LEU A 9 -12.30 5.45 -0.55
C LEU A 9 -13.05 4.14 -0.32
N TYR A 10 -12.42 3.06 -0.73
CA TYR A 10 -12.92 1.70 -0.59
C TYR A 10 -12.03 0.92 0.37
N ILE A 11 -12.63 0.02 1.15
CA ILE A 11 -11.93 -0.99 1.95
C ILE A 11 -12.26 -2.38 1.42
N GLY A 12 -11.26 -3.24 1.28
CA GLY A 12 -11.45 -4.60 0.80
C GLY A 12 -10.49 -5.60 1.42
N ASN A 13 -10.66 -6.86 1.01
CA ASN A 13 -9.77 -7.96 1.33
C ASN A 13 -8.86 -8.29 0.15
N ILE A 14 -7.97 -9.27 0.33
CA ILE A 14 -7.05 -9.70 -0.73
C ILE A 14 -7.76 -10.15 -2.00
N SER A 15 -8.90 -10.86 -1.89
CA SER A 15 -9.64 -11.33 -3.05
C SER A 15 -10.19 -10.19 -3.90
N ALA A 16 -10.70 -9.13 -3.26
CA ALA A 16 -11.19 -7.95 -3.96
C ALA A 16 -10.05 -7.22 -4.68
N ALA A 17 -8.91 -7.05 -4.03
CA ALA A 17 -7.73 -6.44 -4.64
C ALA A 17 -7.20 -7.27 -5.83
N ALA A 18 -7.13 -8.60 -5.68
CA ALA A 18 -6.72 -9.52 -6.73
C ALA A 18 -7.63 -9.46 -7.95
N GLU A 19 -8.94 -9.33 -7.75
CA GLU A 19 -9.90 -9.20 -8.84
C GLU A 19 -9.69 -7.91 -9.63
N ILE A 20 -9.52 -6.78 -8.94
CA ILE A 20 -9.28 -5.47 -9.57
C ILE A 20 -7.92 -5.45 -10.29
N LEU A 21 -6.89 -6.02 -9.69
CA LEU A 21 -5.57 -6.12 -10.32
C LEU A 21 -5.61 -6.96 -11.60
N GLN A 22 -6.39 -8.05 -11.64
CA GLN A 22 -6.51 -8.89 -12.84
C GLN A 22 -7.38 -8.30 -13.93
N LYS A 23 -8.58 -7.86 -13.55
CA LYS A 23 -9.61 -7.47 -14.52
C LYS A 23 -9.49 -5.99 -14.91
N GLY A 24 -8.84 -5.19 -14.07
CA GLY A 24 -8.92 -3.74 -14.10
C GLY A 24 -10.16 -3.22 -13.37
N SER A 25 -10.25 -1.91 -13.24
CA SER A 25 -11.42 -1.20 -12.75
C SER A 25 -11.50 0.14 -13.45
N ASP A 26 -12.72 0.58 -13.78
CA ASP A 26 -12.97 1.93 -14.30
C ASP A 26 -13.12 2.95 -13.16
N GLU A 27 -13.38 2.49 -11.93
CA GLU A 27 -13.59 3.32 -10.74
C GLU A 27 -12.31 3.46 -9.89
N ILE A 28 -11.61 2.35 -9.68
CA ILE A 28 -10.44 2.28 -8.79
C ILE A 28 -9.18 2.46 -9.61
N THR A 29 -8.41 3.48 -9.28
CA THR A 29 -7.15 3.83 -9.94
C THR A 29 -5.93 3.55 -9.05
N HIS A 30 -6.14 3.54 -7.73
CA HIS A 30 -5.09 3.37 -6.74
C HIS A 30 -5.39 2.22 -5.77
N ILE A 31 -4.35 1.51 -5.34
CA ILE A 31 -4.46 0.43 -4.36
C ILE A 31 -3.41 0.63 -3.25
N LEU A 32 -3.86 0.66 -2.00
CA LEU A 32 -3.00 0.58 -0.83
C LEU A 32 -3.06 -0.84 -0.26
N SER A 33 -1.94 -1.56 -0.35
CA SER A 33 -1.77 -2.90 0.21
C SER A 33 -0.99 -2.84 1.51
N VAL A 34 -1.65 -3.17 2.61
CA VAL A 34 -1.03 -3.30 3.93
C VAL A 34 -0.88 -4.79 4.23
N LEU A 35 0.29 -5.36 3.90
CA LEU A 35 0.59 -6.79 3.97
C LEU A 35 1.96 -7.01 4.62
N SER A 36 2.26 -8.24 5.03
CA SER A 36 3.56 -8.59 5.61
C SER A 36 4.74 -8.44 4.64
N SER A 37 4.47 -8.37 3.33
CA SER A 37 5.47 -8.20 2.27
C SER A 37 5.01 -7.16 1.26
N VAL A 38 5.96 -6.40 0.72
CA VAL A 38 5.69 -5.49 -0.39
C VAL A 38 5.54 -6.21 -1.73
N SER A 39 6.03 -7.45 -1.85
CA SER A 39 6.07 -8.15 -3.13
C SER A 39 4.67 -8.44 -3.66
N ILE A 40 4.42 -8.13 -4.93
CA ILE A 40 3.19 -8.54 -5.61
C ILE A 40 3.09 -10.07 -5.72
N SER A 41 4.22 -10.79 -5.66
CA SER A 41 4.24 -12.26 -5.69
C SER A 41 3.38 -12.87 -4.59
N PHE A 42 3.09 -12.12 -3.51
CA PHE A 42 2.16 -12.53 -2.47
C PHE A 42 0.80 -12.99 -3.03
N PHE A 43 0.33 -12.36 -4.10
CA PHE A 43 -0.91 -12.76 -4.77
C PHE A 43 -0.78 -14.12 -5.48
N THR A 44 0.37 -14.41 -6.08
CA THR A 44 0.68 -15.71 -6.69
C THR A 44 0.89 -16.79 -5.63
N ASP A 45 1.53 -16.45 -4.51
CA ASP A 45 1.71 -17.34 -3.37
C ASP A 45 0.36 -17.70 -2.72
N TRP A 46 -0.56 -16.73 -2.65
CA TRP A 46 -1.92 -16.93 -2.16
C TRP A 46 -2.80 -17.71 -3.16
N CYS A 47 -2.65 -17.45 -4.46
CA CYS A 47 -3.41 -18.08 -5.53
C CYS A 47 -2.50 -18.35 -6.73
N SER A 48 -2.07 -19.60 -6.93
CA SER A 48 -1.06 -19.94 -7.94
C SER A 48 -1.49 -19.67 -9.39
N SER A 49 -2.79 -19.54 -9.65
CA SER A 49 -3.32 -19.16 -10.96
C SER A 49 -3.24 -17.64 -11.23
N LEU A 50 -2.79 -16.85 -10.24
CA LEU A 50 -2.77 -15.41 -10.28
C LEU A 50 -1.37 -14.89 -10.66
N SER A 51 -1.27 -14.29 -11.84
CA SER A 51 -0.09 -13.53 -12.26
C SER A 51 -0.48 -12.08 -12.51
N ILE A 52 0.11 -11.17 -11.72
CA ILE A 52 -0.17 -9.74 -11.80
C ILE A 52 1.09 -9.06 -12.30
N PRO A 53 1.07 -8.44 -13.50
CA PRO A 53 2.20 -7.68 -13.98
C PRO A 53 2.40 -6.46 -13.10
N THR A 54 3.67 -6.15 -12.83
CA THR A 54 4.07 -4.96 -12.07
C THR A 54 5.28 -4.28 -12.70
N LYS A 55 5.39 -2.98 -12.44
CA LYS A 55 6.54 -2.17 -12.79
C LYS A 55 6.85 -1.23 -11.64
N GLU A 56 8.00 -1.45 -11.00
CA GLU A 56 8.44 -0.63 -9.87
C GLU A 56 8.56 0.85 -10.29
N ILE A 57 8.03 1.73 -9.44
CA ILE A 57 8.18 3.18 -9.56
C ILE A 57 9.28 3.65 -8.60
N ARG A 58 9.17 3.28 -7.31
CA ARG A 58 10.19 3.58 -6.30
C ARG A 58 10.03 2.73 -5.04
N LYS A 59 11.12 2.57 -4.29
CA LYS A 59 11.13 2.07 -2.92
C LYS A 59 11.62 3.17 -1.99
N VAL A 60 10.96 3.32 -0.85
CA VAL A 60 11.31 4.33 0.16
C VAL A 60 11.74 3.63 1.43
N TYR A 61 12.88 4.05 1.97
CA TYR A 61 13.51 3.47 3.15
C TYR A 61 13.59 4.50 4.27
N VAL A 62 13.51 4.02 5.51
CA VAL A 62 13.61 4.86 6.71
C VAL A 62 15.02 5.47 6.79
N GLY A 63 15.08 6.80 6.92
CA GLY A 63 16.34 7.56 7.04
C GLY A 63 17.02 7.90 5.71
N GLY A 64 16.40 7.62 4.55
CA GLY A 64 17.02 7.79 3.24
C GLY A 64 16.40 8.86 2.34
N SER A 65 16.89 10.10 2.41
CA SER A 65 17.32 10.89 1.24
C SER A 65 17.81 12.29 1.62
N GLY A 66 19.04 12.60 1.22
CA GLY A 66 19.48 13.97 0.94
C GLY A 66 20.08 14.75 2.11
N SER A 67 21.37 15.05 1.98
CA SER A 67 22.07 16.15 2.66
C SER A 67 21.23 17.43 2.79
N GLY A 68 21.08 17.91 4.03
CA GLY A 68 20.51 19.23 4.32
C GLY A 68 20.02 19.32 5.76
N GLU A 69 20.82 19.98 6.60
CA GLU A 69 20.49 20.43 7.96
C GLU A 69 19.16 21.21 7.98
N ASP A 70 18.22 20.90 8.87
CA ASP A 70 18.07 21.59 10.17
C ASP A 70 16.72 21.25 10.86
N GLN A 71 16.82 21.13 12.19
CA GLN A 71 15.84 21.24 13.29
C GLN A 71 14.32 21.09 13.07
N GLY A 72 13.73 20.19 13.87
CA GLY A 72 12.43 20.43 14.53
C GLY A 72 11.46 19.27 14.54
N ASP A 73 11.23 18.74 15.75
CA ASP A 73 10.01 18.04 16.19
C ASP A 73 9.85 16.51 15.94
N GLY A 74 10.26 15.73 16.95
CA GLY A 74 9.25 15.02 17.73
C GLY A 74 8.69 13.67 17.27
N SER A 75 8.99 13.15 16.08
CA SER A 75 8.60 11.77 15.73
C SER A 75 9.82 10.93 15.35
N LYS A 76 10.50 10.38 16.36
CA LYS A 76 11.52 9.35 16.14
C LYS A 76 10.79 8.10 15.66
N SER A 77 10.76 7.87 14.36
CA SER A 77 10.27 6.59 13.85
C SER A 77 11.05 5.48 14.55
N SER A 78 10.32 4.50 15.10
CA SER A 78 10.94 3.40 15.86
C SER A 78 11.61 2.36 14.95
N LEU A 79 11.55 2.61 13.64
CA LEU A 79 12.01 1.71 12.62
C LEU A 79 13.55 1.79 12.46
N PRO A 80 14.22 0.64 12.26
CA PRO A 80 15.63 0.61 11.88
C PRO A 80 15.89 1.47 10.64
N VAL A 81 17.03 2.17 10.65
CA VAL A 81 17.58 2.83 9.46
C VAL A 81 17.74 1.77 8.36
N GLU A 82 17.40 2.12 7.11
CA GLU A 82 17.36 1.20 5.96
C GLU A 82 16.20 0.18 5.96
N LYS A 83 15.26 0.22 6.92
CA LYS A 83 14.02 -0.56 6.79
C LYS A 83 13.18 -0.01 5.63
N LEU A 84 12.68 -0.90 4.77
CA LEU A 84 11.74 -0.52 3.71
C LEU A 84 10.44 0.00 4.33
N LEU A 85 10.10 1.25 4.04
CA LEU A 85 8.88 1.91 4.50
C LEU A 85 7.71 1.56 3.59
N TYR A 86 7.87 1.70 2.28
CA TYR A 86 6.90 1.26 1.28
C TYR A 86 7.53 1.10 -0.11
N SER A 87 6.85 0.34 -0.97
CA SER A 87 7.14 0.23 -2.40
C SER A 87 5.97 0.80 -3.20
N LEU A 88 6.27 1.61 -4.21
CA LEU A 88 5.29 2.13 -5.15
C LEU A 88 5.53 1.50 -6.51
N GLU A 89 4.48 1.01 -7.15
CA GLU A 89 4.55 0.30 -8.42
C GLU A 89 3.30 0.55 -9.26
N TYR A 90 3.46 0.50 -10.58
CA TYR A 90 2.32 0.26 -11.46
C TYR A 90 1.99 -1.23 -11.41
N ALA A 91 0.71 -1.56 -11.32
CA ALA A 91 0.24 -2.93 -11.16
C ALA A 91 -1.03 -3.20 -11.96
N GLY A 92 -1.30 -4.49 -12.13
CA GLY A 92 -2.53 -4.98 -12.72
C GLY A 92 -2.57 -4.88 -14.24
N LYS A 93 -3.73 -5.20 -14.82
CA LYS A 93 -3.94 -5.20 -16.26
C LYS A 93 -3.50 -3.87 -16.89
N ASP A 94 -2.67 -3.98 -17.92
CA ASP A 94 -2.07 -2.84 -18.65
C ASP A 94 -1.19 -1.91 -17.79
N LEU A 95 -0.82 -2.28 -16.55
CA LEU A 95 -0.05 -1.44 -15.62
C LEU A 95 -0.71 -0.07 -15.34
N LYS A 96 -2.05 -0.01 -15.35
CA LYS A 96 -2.81 1.23 -15.16
C LYS A 96 -3.04 1.61 -13.70
N LEU A 97 -2.94 0.66 -12.78
CA LEU A 97 -3.21 0.91 -11.36
C LEU A 97 -1.92 1.31 -10.67
N VAL A 98 -1.99 2.30 -9.77
CA VAL A 98 -0.87 2.64 -8.89
C VAL A 98 -1.06 1.90 -7.57
N ARG A 99 -0.13 1.00 -7.24
CA ARG A 99 -0.14 0.27 -5.98
C ARG A 99 0.95 0.77 -5.04
N MET A 100 0.56 1.16 -3.84
CA MET A 100 1.50 1.33 -2.72
C MET A 100 1.43 0.10 -1.82
N ALA A 101 2.56 -0.56 -1.63
CA ALA A 101 2.70 -1.72 -0.78
C ALA A 101 3.50 -1.36 0.47
N VAL A 102 2.89 -1.54 1.64
CA VAL A 102 3.47 -1.24 2.95
C VAL A 102 3.72 -2.57 3.66
N PRO A 103 5.00 -2.91 3.98
CA PRO A 103 5.35 -4.16 4.65
C PRO A 103 5.05 -4.05 6.15
N LEU A 104 3.78 -4.23 6.50
CA LEU A 104 3.31 -4.18 7.88
C LEU A 104 2.78 -5.54 8.30
N ARG A 105 3.48 -6.19 9.22
CA ARG A 105 3.01 -7.44 9.84
C ARG A 105 1.94 -7.12 10.88
N ASP A 106 0.95 -7.99 10.96
CA ASP A 106 -0.09 -7.93 11.99
C ASP A 106 0.44 -8.52 13.30
N MET A 107 1.32 -7.78 13.97
CA MET A 107 1.93 -8.15 15.25
C MET A 107 2.01 -6.93 16.16
N GLU A 108 1.88 -7.15 17.47
CA GLU A 108 1.95 -6.10 18.49
C GLU A 108 3.30 -5.35 18.50
N SER A 109 4.37 -5.99 18.03
CA SER A 109 5.70 -5.41 17.94
C SER A 109 5.90 -4.46 16.75
N GLU A 110 4.97 -4.41 15.79
CA GLU A 110 5.04 -3.46 14.67
C GLU A 110 4.27 -2.19 15.02
N ASN A 111 5.00 -1.07 15.13
CA ASN A 111 4.41 0.24 15.36
C ASN A 111 3.67 0.73 14.12
N LEU A 112 2.33 0.68 14.14
CA LEU A 112 1.47 1.15 13.06
C LEU A 112 1.64 2.65 12.79
N LEU A 113 1.93 3.44 13.83
CA LEU A 113 2.03 4.89 13.72
C LEU A 113 3.15 5.32 12.77
N ASP A 114 4.25 4.55 12.72
CA ASP A 114 5.39 4.82 11.83
C ASP A 114 5.04 4.74 10.34
N TYR A 115 3.92 4.09 9.99
CA TYR A 115 3.44 3.93 8.62
C TYR A 115 2.19 4.74 8.32
N LEU A 116 1.47 5.16 9.37
CA LEU A 116 0.14 5.75 9.26
C LEU A 116 0.16 7.05 8.45
N ASP A 117 1.09 7.95 8.73
CA ASP A 117 1.19 9.25 8.06
C ASP A 117 1.38 9.08 6.54
N VAL A 118 2.28 8.18 6.15
CA VAL A 118 2.54 7.88 4.72
C VAL A 118 1.32 7.24 4.05
N CYS A 119 0.59 6.38 4.76
CA CYS A 119 -0.64 5.76 4.26
C CYS A 119 -1.74 6.80 4.05
N LEU A 120 -1.92 7.71 5.01
CA LEU A 120 -2.91 8.78 4.95
C LEU A 120 -2.58 9.75 3.79
N ASP A 121 -1.32 10.15 3.67
CA ASP A 121 -0.84 10.99 2.57
C ASP A 121 -1.14 10.38 1.19
N PHE A 122 -0.90 9.07 1.04
CA PHE A 122 -1.21 8.35 -0.19
C PHE A 122 -2.72 8.33 -0.46
N ILE A 123 -3.53 7.97 0.55
CA ILE A 123 -4.99 7.95 0.43
C ILE A 123 -5.52 9.32 0.01
N ASP A 124 -5.08 10.39 0.64
CA ASP A 124 -5.58 11.74 0.38
C ASP A 124 -5.17 12.28 -0.99
N LYS A 125 -3.99 11.91 -1.50
CA LYS A 125 -3.57 12.24 -2.87
C LYS A 125 -4.37 11.41 -3.89
N SER A 126 -4.41 10.10 -3.70
CA SER A 126 -5.11 9.18 -4.60
C SER A 126 -6.60 9.50 -4.75
N ARG A 127 -7.28 9.90 -3.66
CA ARG A 127 -8.70 10.29 -3.67
C ARG A 127 -9.02 11.52 -4.49
N LYS A 128 -8.04 12.40 -4.71
CA LYS A 128 -8.17 13.62 -5.53
C LYS A 128 -7.99 13.32 -7.02
N GLU A 129 -7.25 12.26 -7.34
CA GLU A 129 -6.95 11.83 -8.72
C GLU A 129 -7.91 10.75 -9.22
N GLY A 130 -8.49 9.95 -8.33
CA GLY A 130 -9.48 8.92 -8.63
C GLY A 130 -9.91 8.20 -7.35
N SER A 131 -10.22 6.91 -7.42
CA SER A 131 -10.56 6.13 -6.22
C SER A 131 -9.41 5.25 -5.73
N VAL A 132 -9.33 5.11 -4.41
CA VAL A 132 -8.36 4.25 -3.74
C VAL A 132 -9.05 3.07 -3.06
N LEU A 133 -8.49 1.88 -3.28
CA LEU A 133 -8.81 0.68 -2.51
C LEU A 133 -7.74 0.44 -1.46
N VAL A 134 -8.11 0.50 -0.20
CA VAL A 134 -7.27 0.06 0.91
C VAL A 134 -7.61 -1.39 1.24
N HIS A 135 -6.60 -2.26 1.26
CA HIS A 135 -6.80 -3.64 1.66
C HIS A 135 -5.65 -4.17 2.50
N CYS A 136 -6.00 -5.14 3.33
CA CYS A 136 -5.04 -6.06 3.94
C CYS A 136 -5.37 -7.49 3.49
N PHE A 137 -5.00 -8.50 4.28
CA PHE A 137 -5.37 -9.87 3.98
C PHE A 137 -6.88 -10.10 4.12
N ALA A 138 -7.44 -9.87 5.32
CA ALA A 138 -8.86 -10.08 5.62
C ALA A 138 -9.77 -8.87 5.33
N GLY A 139 -9.19 -7.68 5.16
CA GLY A 139 -9.95 -6.42 5.03
C GLY A 139 -10.48 -5.85 6.35
N VAL A 140 -9.96 -6.32 7.49
CA VAL A 140 -10.39 -5.94 8.85
C VAL A 140 -9.25 -5.86 9.89
N SER A 141 -7.99 -5.85 9.47
CA SER A 141 -6.85 -5.93 10.40
C SER A 141 -6.68 -4.63 11.22
N ARG A 142 -6.63 -4.83 12.56
CA ARG A 142 -6.54 -3.91 13.70
C ARG A 142 -7.69 -2.88 13.83
N ARG A 143 -8.55 -3.10 14.85
CA ARG A 143 -9.54 -2.11 15.35
C ARG A 143 -8.87 -1.02 16.16
#